data_AF-A0A3D8YQ50-F1
#
_entry.id   AF-A0A3D8YQ50-F1
#
_cell.length_a   1.000
_cell.length_b   1.000
_cell.length_c   1.000
_cell.angle_alpha   90.00
_cell.angle_beta   90.00
_cell.angle_gamma   90.00
#
_symmetry.space_group_name_H-M   'P 1'
#
loop_
_entity.id
_entity.type
_entity.pdbx_description
1 polymer ?
#
loop_
_entity_poly.entity_id
_entity_poly.type
_entity_poly.pdbx_seq_one_letter_code
_entity_poly.pdbx_strand_id
1 'polypeptide(L)'
;MTKVISINNFKGGVSKTSTTAGIAYVLSKVKKKSVLVVDLDPQADLTDLLLKSFNRSETNLLTEVLGSHDETLIDEKEDAILDVLLSKSNTYNEKDLFHTLKDGSSLKQCLIELNDQLSLIPSDFNMIGFPYLLEDLGLNRVDGSRYFDSFLQEIKHNYDYILIDTPPTLSDFANNAIYACDYSLIVVQTHVRSFNAVEKLISHLGTFRDLHRNNFAIAGILPVMFKNKGKIDTFIMKVLDRVYKDNVFKNKVFQRERVKYWDVNGIKNEDMHDKNALNMYVNITDELIEKVEGDD
;
A
#
# COMPACT_ATOMS: atom_id res chain seq x y z
N MET A 1 17.06 11.45 -6.81
CA MET A 1 15.80 12.18 -6.63
C MET A 1 14.83 11.23 -5.94
N THR A 2 13.97 11.69 -5.04
CA THR A 2 12.94 10.85 -4.41
C THR A 2 12.02 10.24 -5.48
N LYS A 3 11.66 8.97 -5.32
CA LYS A 3 10.73 8.26 -6.21
C LYS A 3 9.40 8.06 -5.50
N VAL A 4 8.34 8.72 -5.95
CA VAL A 4 6.99 8.55 -5.39
C VAL A 4 6.22 7.53 -6.22
N ILE A 5 5.77 6.44 -5.58
CA ILE A 5 5.15 5.30 -6.24
C ILE A 5 3.76 5.08 -5.62
N SER A 6 2.72 5.18 -6.43
CA SER A 6 1.36 4.84 -6.03
C SER A 6 1.02 3.42 -6.46
N ILE A 7 0.52 2.59 -5.54
CA ILE A 7 0.14 1.20 -5.81
C ILE A 7 -1.36 1.15 -6.08
N ASN A 8 -1.75 0.94 -7.34
CA ASN A 8 -3.12 1.15 -7.80
C ASN A 8 -3.81 -0.13 -8.27
N ASN A 9 -5.08 -0.29 -7.86
CA ASN A 9 -6.07 -1.17 -8.49
C ASN A 9 -7.49 -0.76 -8.05
N PHE A 10 -8.45 -0.73 -8.98
CA PHE A 10 -9.88 -0.42 -8.74
C PHE A 10 -10.73 -1.61 -8.28
N LYS A 11 -10.10 -2.68 -7.78
CA LYS A 11 -10.79 -3.85 -7.24
C LYS A 11 -10.30 -4.10 -5.82
N GLY A 12 -11.23 -4.22 -4.88
CA GLY A 12 -10.93 -4.61 -3.50
C GLY A 12 -10.36 -6.04 -3.41
N GLY A 13 -9.55 -6.29 -2.37
CA GLY A 13 -9.05 -7.63 -2.04
C GLY A 13 -8.03 -8.21 -3.04
N VAL A 14 -7.28 -7.35 -3.73
CA VAL A 14 -6.27 -7.74 -4.73
C VAL A 14 -4.83 -7.68 -4.21
N SER A 15 -4.60 -7.69 -2.89
CA SER A 15 -3.25 -7.69 -2.29
C SER A 15 -2.48 -6.37 -2.45
N LYS A 16 -3.15 -5.25 -2.77
CA LYS A 16 -2.53 -3.91 -2.87
C LYS A 16 -1.78 -3.53 -1.59
N THR A 17 -2.50 -3.48 -0.46
CA THR A 17 -1.96 -3.12 0.86
C THR A 17 -0.81 -4.02 1.31
N SER A 18 -0.96 -5.34 1.21
CA SER A 18 0.13 -6.27 1.55
C SER A 18 1.31 -6.20 0.58
N THR A 19 1.08 -5.82 -0.69
CA THR A 19 2.15 -5.54 -1.64
C THR A 19 2.92 -4.28 -1.27
N THR A 20 2.21 -3.21 -0.93
CA THR A 20 2.80 -1.95 -0.44
C THR A 20 3.65 -2.22 0.80
N ALA A 21 3.11 -2.94 1.79
CA ALA A 21 3.83 -3.30 3.00
C ALA A 21 5.07 -4.18 2.74
N GLY A 22 4.94 -5.20 1.88
CA GLY A 22 6.05 -6.08 1.51
C GLY A 22 7.19 -5.34 0.82
N ILE A 23 6.88 -4.45 -0.13
CA ILE A 23 7.87 -3.60 -0.80
C ILE A 23 8.51 -2.62 0.18
N ALA A 24 7.71 -1.97 1.05
CA ALA A 24 8.22 -1.06 2.07
C ALA A 24 9.20 -1.74 3.04
N TYR A 25 8.85 -2.95 3.48
CA TYR A 25 9.70 -3.76 4.34
C TYR A 25 11.02 -4.10 3.67
N VAL A 26 11.00 -4.54 2.40
CA VAL A 26 12.21 -4.88 1.66
C VAL A 26 13.08 -3.64 1.43
N LEU A 27 12.50 -2.54 0.94
CA LEU A 27 13.23 -1.29 0.70
C LEU A 27 13.95 -0.80 1.96
N SER A 28 13.25 -0.77 3.09
CA SER A 28 13.79 -0.30 4.37
C SER A 28 14.76 -1.30 5.03
N LYS A 29 14.33 -2.55 5.25
CA LYS A 29 15.12 -3.53 6.03
C LYS A 29 16.20 -4.23 5.24
N VAL A 30 15.97 -4.52 3.95
CA VAL A 30 16.89 -5.27 3.09
C VAL A 30 17.76 -4.33 2.26
N LYS A 31 17.16 -3.34 1.59
CA LYS A 31 17.87 -2.41 0.69
C LYS A 31 18.40 -1.17 1.40
N LYS A 32 18.05 -0.95 2.67
CA LYS A 32 18.52 0.16 3.51
C LYS A 32 18.24 1.55 2.92
N LYS A 33 17.13 1.67 2.19
CA LYS A 33 16.64 2.94 1.63
C LYS A 33 15.79 3.66 2.67
N SER A 34 15.80 5.00 2.67
CA SER A 34 14.83 5.77 3.47
C SER A 34 13.47 5.75 2.76
N VAL A 35 12.45 5.24 3.46
CA VAL A 35 11.12 5.01 2.89
C VAL A 35 10.07 5.74 3.71
N LEU A 36 9.19 6.47 3.02
CA LEU A 36 7.92 6.93 3.58
C LEU A 36 6.79 6.07 3.02
N VAL A 37 5.94 5.54 3.89
CA VAL A 37 4.67 4.94 3.49
C VAL A 37 3.55 5.91 3.82
N VAL A 38 2.62 6.11 2.88
CA VAL A 38 1.41 6.91 3.06
C VAL A 38 0.21 6.00 2.88
N ASP A 39 -0.62 5.92 3.91
CA ASP A 39 -1.92 5.27 3.83
C ASP A 39 -2.98 6.36 3.62
N LEU A 40 -3.72 6.29 2.51
CA LEU A 40 -4.86 7.16 2.23
C LEU A 40 -6.19 6.41 2.31
N ASP A 41 -6.20 5.12 2.66
CA ASP A 41 -7.43 4.34 2.80
C ASP A 41 -8.03 4.56 4.19
N PRO A 42 -9.27 5.07 4.33
CA PRO A 42 -9.90 5.22 5.64
C PRO A 42 -10.09 3.91 6.43
N GLN A 43 -9.91 2.74 5.81
CA GLN A 43 -9.86 1.46 6.52
C GLN A 43 -8.54 1.25 7.30
N ALA A 44 -7.48 1.98 6.95
CA ALA A 44 -6.19 1.96 7.65
C ALA A 44 -5.52 0.57 7.73
N ASP A 45 -5.82 -0.32 6.78
CA ASP A 45 -5.28 -1.70 6.77
C ASP A 45 -3.74 -1.69 6.68
N LEU A 46 -3.16 -0.78 5.90
CA LEU A 46 -1.69 -0.67 5.76
C LEU A 46 -1.07 -0.14 7.04
N THR A 47 -1.70 0.87 7.64
CA THR A 47 -1.31 1.45 8.92
C THR A 47 -1.21 0.37 10.01
N ASP A 48 -2.27 -0.41 10.19
CA ASP A 48 -2.35 -1.50 11.16
C ASP A 48 -1.29 -2.59 10.90
N LEU A 49 -1.16 -3.04 9.65
CA LEU A 49 -0.20 -4.07 9.26
C LEU A 49 1.24 -3.63 9.58
N LEU A 50 1.63 -2.41 9.20
CA LEU A 50 2.99 -1.92 9.43
C LEU A 50 3.27 -1.71 10.92
N LEU A 51 2.32 -1.20 11.69
CA LEU A 51 2.51 -1.05 13.13
C LEU A 51 2.68 -2.39 13.83
N LYS A 52 1.89 -3.42 13.48
CA LYS A 52 2.13 -4.79 13.96
C LYS A 52 3.51 -5.33 13.56
N SER A 53 4.02 -4.91 12.41
CA SER A 53 5.32 -5.36 11.89
C SER A 53 6.51 -4.76 12.65
N PHE A 54 6.37 -3.53 13.17
CA PHE A 54 7.49 -2.75 13.73
C PHE A 54 7.33 -2.38 15.21
N ASN A 55 6.10 -2.23 15.73
CA ASN A 55 5.77 -1.98 17.12
C ASN A 55 5.28 -3.28 17.81
N ARG A 56 6.24 -4.14 18.16
CA ARG A 56 6.04 -5.52 18.61
C ARG A 56 5.28 -5.72 19.95
N SER A 57 4.95 -4.68 20.70
CA SER A 57 4.38 -4.85 22.05
C SER A 57 2.97 -5.45 22.06
N GLU A 58 2.14 -5.20 21.04
CA GLU A 58 0.73 -5.63 21.01
C GLU A 58 0.51 -6.96 20.24
N THR A 59 1.42 -7.31 19.34
CA THR A 59 1.27 -8.41 18.37
C THR A 59 1.39 -9.82 18.97
N ASN A 60 1.98 -9.93 20.16
CA ASN A 60 2.28 -11.23 20.78
C ASN A 60 1.01 -11.99 21.19
N LEU A 61 -0.03 -11.29 21.64
CA LEU A 61 -1.26 -11.91 22.12
C LEU A 61 -2.06 -12.60 21.00
N LEU A 62 -2.31 -11.90 19.89
CA LEU A 62 -3.03 -12.49 18.74
C LEU A 62 -2.25 -13.64 18.10
N THR A 63 -0.91 -13.52 18.05
CA THR A 63 -0.05 -14.59 17.54
C THR A 63 -0.16 -15.85 18.42
N GLU A 64 -0.16 -15.68 19.74
CA GLU A 64 -0.27 -16.77 20.71
C GLU A 64 -1.62 -17.49 20.58
N VAL A 65 -2.71 -16.73 20.43
CA VAL A 65 -4.07 -17.27 20.32
C VAL A 65 -4.28 -17.98 18.99
N LEU A 66 -3.92 -17.39 17.85
CA LEU A 66 -4.08 -18.03 16.54
C LEU A 66 -3.12 -19.20 16.29
N GLY A 67 -1.99 -19.22 17.00
CA GLY A 67 -1.02 -20.31 16.96
C GLY A 67 -1.37 -21.48 17.88
N SER A 68 -2.31 -21.31 18.81
CA SER A 68 -2.74 -22.38 19.71
C SER A 68 -3.69 -23.34 18.99
N HIS A 69 -3.73 -24.59 19.46
CA HIS A 69 -4.80 -25.55 19.11
C HIS A 69 -5.79 -25.72 20.26
N ASP A 70 -5.73 -24.81 21.23
CA ASP A 70 -6.53 -24.84 22.44
C ASP A 70 -7.64 -23.79 22.31
N GLU A 71 -8.85 -24.27 22.02
CA GLU A 71 -10.02 -23.41 21.84
C GLU A 71 -10.37 -22.65 23.13
N THR A 72 -9.96 -23.15 24.30
CA THR A 72 -10.20 -22.48 25.60
C THR A 72 -9.38 -21.20 25.77
N LEU A 73 -8.26 -21.08 25.07
CA LEU A 73 -7.35 -19.94 25.15
C LEU A 73 -7.96 -18.65 24.55
N ILE A 74 -8.90 -18.81 23.61
CA ILE A 74 -9.68 -17.71 23.04
C ILE A 74 -10.63 -17.16 24.11
N ASP A 75 -11.37 -18.05 24.78
CA ASP A 75 -12.32 -17.67 25.83
C ASP A 75 -11.60 -17.05 27.04
N GLU A 76 -10.44 -17.59 27.44
CA GLU A 76 -9.66 -17.08 28.59
C GLU A 76 -9.03 -15.70 28.34
N LYS A 77 -8.73 -15.37 27.08
CA LYS A 77 -8.08 -14.11 26.70
C LYS A 77 -9.01 -13.18 25.93
N GLU A 78 -10.32 -13.43 25.93
CA GLU A 78 -11.30 -12.71 25.11
C GLU A 78 -11.21 -11.19 25.30
N ASP A 79 -11.22 -10.71 26.53
CA ASP A 79 -11.13 -9.27 26.84
C ASP A 79 -9.81 -8.66 26.37
N ALA A 80 -8.68 -9.36 26.52
CA ALA A 80 -7.38 -8.87 26.08
C ALA A 80 -7.26 -8.90 24.54
N ILE A 81 -7.83 -9.92 23.89
CA ILE A 81 -7.95 -10.00 22.44
C ILE A 81 -8.81 -8.84 21.95
N LEU A 82 -9.94 -8.58 22.61
CA LEU A 82 -10.84 -7.50 22.29
C LEU A 82 -10.16 -6.14 22.49
N ASP A 83 -9.43 -5.95 23.58
CA ASP A 83 -8.62 -4.74 23.81
C ASP A 83 -7.55 -4.55 22.74
N VAL A 84 -6.84 -5.60 22.31
CA VAL A 84 -5.90 -5.49 21.19
C VAL A 84 -6.62 -5.17 19.87
N LEU A 85 -7.78 -5.78 19.60
CA LEU A 85 -8.59 -5.48 18.40
C LEU A 85 -9.19 -4.07 18.43
N LEU A 86 -9.53 -3.56 19.62
CA LEU A 86 -10.15 -2.26 19.84
C LEU A 86 -9.13 -1.12 20.08
N SER A 87 -7.89 -1.43 20.48
CA SER A 87 -6.79 -0.47 20.64
C SER A 87 -6.44 0.26 19.34
N LYS A 88 -6.88 -0.30 18.19
CA LYS A 88 -7.00 0.37 16.89
C LYS A 88 -7.65 1.76 16.94
N SER A 89 -8.40 2.09 18.01
CA SER A 89 -9.16 3.34 18.10
C SER A 89 -8.58 4.44 19.00
N ASN A 90 -7.64 4.16 19.92
CA ASN A 90 -7.40 5.08 21.05
C ASN A 90 -5.96 5.59 21.26
N THR A 91 -5.00 5.24 20.41
CA THR A 91 -3.60 5.68 20.56
C THR A 91 -3.01 6.22 19.26
N TYR A 92 -3.51 7.36 18.79
CA TYR A 92 -2.75 8.23 17.90
C TYR A 92 -2.80 9.67 18.41
N ASN A 93 -1.69 10.37 18.21
CA ASN A 93 -1.46 11.79 18.51
C ASN A 93 -2.72 12.66 18.31
N GLU A 94 -2.78 13.77 19.04
CA GLU A 94 -3.84 14.81 18.94
C GLU A 94 -4.10 15.36 17.51
N LYS A 95 -3.39 14.90 16.47
CA LYS A 95 -3.62 15.23 15.06
C LYS A 95 -3.39 14.04 14.11
N ASP A 96 -4.47 13.42 13.68
CA ASP A 96 -4.49 12.45 12.59
C ASP A 96 -4.28 13.10 11.20
N LEU A 97 -4.19 12.29 10.14
CA LEU A 97 -3.99 12.78 8.78
C LEU A 97 -5.12 13.71 8.32
N PHE A 98 -6.38 13.38 8.61
CA PHE A 98 -7.51 14.20 8.20
C PHE A 98 -7.46 15.59 8.82
N HIS A 99 -7.24 15.69 10.12
CA HIS A 99 -7.10 16.97 10.83
C HIS A 99 -5.84 17.73 10.39
N THR A 100 -4.73 17.03 10.14
CA THR A 100 -3.51 17.64 9.60
C THR A 100 -3.78 18.33 8.26
N LEU A 101 -4.47 17.63 7.35
CA LEU A 101 -4.87 18.15 6.04
C LEU A 101 -5.89 19.28 6.15
N LYS A 102 -6.86 19.16 7.07
CA LYS A 102 -7.91 20.17 7.32
C LYS A 102 -7.34 21.47 7.89
N ASP A 103 -6.38 21.37 8.81
CA ASP A 103 -5.74 22.51 9.47
C ASP A 103 -4.72 23.21 8.57
N GLY A 104 -4.36 22.63 7.42
CA GLY A 104 -3.23 23.11 6.62
C GLY A 104 -1.89 22.94 7.35
N SER A 105 -1.79 21.94 8.23
CA SER A 105 -0.59 21.67 9.03
C SER A 105 0.39 20.75 8.28
N SER A 106 1.67 20.82 8.62
CA SER A 106 2.70 19.96 8.00
C SER A 106 2.48 18.48 8.36
N LEU A 107 2.69 17.58 7.38
CA LEU A 107 2.56 16.12 7.55
C LEU A 107 3.49 15.54 8.64
N LYS A 108 4.52 16.30 9.05
CA LYS A 108 5.38 15.93 10.19
C LYS A 108 4.61 15.75 11.50
N GLN A 109 3.42 16.34 11.65
CA GLN A 109 2.61 16.26 12.87
C GLN A 109 1.94 14.90 13.07
N CYS A 110 1.54 14.23 11.98
CA CYS A 110 0.93 12.90 12.02
C CYS A 110 1.91 11.77 11.68
N LEU A 111 3.16 12.10 11.35
CA LEU A 111 4.18 11.13 10.95
C LEU A 111 4.62 10.24 12.12
N ILE A 112 4.74 8.94 11.85
CA ILE A 112 5.23 7.93 12.77
C ILE A 112 6.53 7.34 12.23
N GLU A 113 7.58 7.31 13.05
CA GLU A 113 8.80 6.59 12.75
C GLU A 113 8.66 5.12 13.18
N LEU A 114 8.66 4.19 12.22
CA LEU A 114 8.56 2.75 12.49
C LEU A 114 9.95 2.13 12.75
N ASN A 115 10.99 2.69 12.13
CA ASN A 115 12.41 2.44 12.40
C ASN A 115 13.27 3.49 11.69
N ASP A 116 14.61 3.41 11.85
CA ASP A 116 15.60 4.30 11.23
C ASP A 116 15.46 4.53 9.71
N GLN A 117 14.84 3.61 8.97
CA GLN A 117 14.69 3.66 7.51
C GLN A 117 13.23 3.73 7.04
N LEU A 118 12.24 3.67 7.94
CA LEU A 118 10.83 3.60 7.57
C LEU A 118 9.98 4.52 8.42
N SER A 119 9.35 5.47 7.76
CA SER A 119 8.31 6.34 8.32
C SER A 119 6.95 5.99 7.73
N LEU A 120 5.89 6.34 8.45
CA LEU A 120 4.50 6.12 8.07
C LEU A 120 3.71 7.40 8.30
N ILE A 121 2.93 7.82 7.30
CA ILE A 121 1.77 8.69 7.50
C ILE A 121 0.56 7.76 7.64
N PRO A 122 0.02 7.61 8.85
CA PRO A 122 -1.08 6.70 9.13
C PRO A 122 -2.39 7.26 8.58
N SER A 123 -3.31 6.36 8.26
CA SER A 123 -4.72 6.67 8.00
C SER A 123 -5.57 6.22 9.18
N ASP A 124 -6.78 6.73 9.24
CA ASP A 124 -7.84 6.28 10.16
C ASP A 124 -9.22 6.58 9.56
N PHE A 125 -10.27 6.29 10.32
CA PHE A 125 -11.64 6.47 9.87
C PHE A 125 -12.02 7.95 9.61
N ASN A 126 -11.31 8.92 10.20
CA ASN A 126 -11.58 10.34 9.97
C ASN A 126 -11.29 10.74 8.52
N MET A 127 -10.43 9.99 7.81
CA MET A 127 -10.18 10.20 6.38
C MET A 127 -11.42 10.02 5.50
N ILE A 128 -12.52 9.43 5.97
CA ILE A 128 -13.83 9.49 5.26
C ILE A 128 -14.27 10.94 5.01
N GLY A 129 -13.84 11.87 5.86
CA GLY A 129 -14.07 13.30 5.72
C GLY A 129 -13.34 13.94 4.53
N PHE A 130 -12.33 13.29 3.93
CA PHE A 130 -11.45 13.91 2.94
C PHE A 130 -12.16 14.46 1.69
N PRO A 131 -13.10 13.73 1.04
CA PRO A 131 -13.85 14.30 -0.08
C PRO A 131 -14.67 15.53 0.31
N TYR A 132 -15.31 15.51 1.49
CA TYR A 132 -16.08 16.65 2.00
C TYR A 132 -15.19 17.85 2.30
N LEU A 133 -13.96 17.63 2.80
CA LEU A 133 -12.98 18.70 2.97
C LEU A 133 -12.66 19.40 1.64
N LEU A 134 -12.44 18.64 0.56
CA LEU A 134 -12.17 19.23 -0.75
C LEU A 134 -13.35 20.05 -1.28
N GLU A 135 -14.58 19.59 -1.04
CA GLU A 135 -15.82 20.32 -1.36
C GLU A 135 -15.96 21.60 -0.53
N ASP A 136 -15.75 21.53 0.78
CA ASP A 136 -15.85 22.66 1.72
C ASP A 136 -14.81 23.76 1.41
N LEU A 137 -13.63 23.36 0.92
CA LEU A 137 -12.59 24.28 0.46
C LEU A 137 -12.93 24.93 -0.89
N GLY A 138 -13.99 24.49 -1.58
CA GLY A 138 -14.42 25.03 -2.87
C GLY A 138 -13.41 24.83 -4.01
N LEU A 139 -12.57 23.79 -3.92
CA LEU A 139 -11.53 23.53 -4.90
C LEU A 139 -12.13 23.02 -6.21
N ASN A 140 -11.59 23.46 -7.34
CA ASN A 140 -11.92 22.84 -8.62
C ASN A 140 -11.32 21.42 -8.69
N ARG A 141 -11.74 20.62 -9.68
CA ARG A 141 -11.29 19.22 -9.81
C ARG A 141 -9.78 19.05 -9.88
N VAL A 142 -9.07 19.99 -10.50
CA VAL A 142 -7.61 19.90 -10.65
C VAL A 142 -6.92 20.22 -9.33
N ASP A 143 -7.32 21.29 -8.67
CA ASP A 143 -6.73 21.70 -7.39
C ASP A 143 -7.08 20.72 -6.26
N GLY A 144 -8.31 20.19 -6.26
CA GLY A 144 -8.72 19.14 -5.32
C GLY A 144 -7.92 17.85 -5.51
N SER A 145 -7.57 17.49 -6.76
CA SER A 145 -6.70 16.33 -7.04
C SER A 145 -5.23 16.59 -6.69
N ARG A 146 -4.82 17.85 -6.52
CA ARG A 146 -3.46 18.27 -6.16
C ARG A 146 -3.29 18.49 -4.67
N TYR A 147 -4.37 18.44 -3.91
CA TYR A 147 -4.40 18.92 -2.54
C TYR A 147 -3.37 18.20 -1.69
N PHE A 148 -3.36 16.86 -1.68
CA PHE A 148 -2.40 16.07 -0.93
C PHE A 148 -0.94 16.26 -1.39
N ASP A 149 -0.70 16.40 -2.70
CA ASP A 149 0.64 16.62 -3.25
C ASP A 149 1.29 17.87 -2.64
N SER A 150 0.53 18.95 -2.47
CA SER A 150 1.04 20.20 -1.89
C SER A 150 1.67 20.02 -0.50
N PHE A 151 1.12 19.13 0.32
CA PHE A 151 1.67 18.78 1.63
C PHE A 151 2.86 17.81 1.51
N LEU A 152 2.79 16.85 0.59
CA LEU A 152 3.85 15.86 0.39
C LEU A 152 5.16 16.52 -0.06
N GLN A 153 5.10 17.58 -0.88
CA GLN A 153 6.26 18.33 -1.35
C GLN A 153 7.16 18.84 -0.20
N GLU A 154 6.58 19.17 0.97
CA GLU A 154 7.32 19.68 2.12
C GLU A 154 8.31 18.67 2.70
N ILE A 155 7.99 17.38 2.61
CA ILE A 155 8.74 16.31 3.28
C ILE A 155 9.38 15.31 2.32
N LYS A 156 8.99 15.32 1.03
CA LYS A 156 9.38 14.25 0.10
C LYS A 156 10.90 14.06 -0.03
N HIS A 157 11.65 15.16 0.02
CA HIS A 157 13.10 15.17 -0.17
C HIS A 157 13.89 14.44 0.93
N ASN A 158 13.24 14.07 2.03
CA ASN A 158 13.87 13.31 3.12
C ASN A 158 13.93 11.80 2.85
N TYR A 159 13.30 11.34 1.77
CA TYR A 159 13.12 9.93 1.47
C TYR A 159 13.68 9.58 0.10
N ASP A 160 14.28 8.39 -0.02
CA ASP A 160 14.64 7.79 -1.31
C ASP A 160 13.37 7.36 -2.06
N TYR A 161 12.43 6.75 -1.33
CA TYR A 161 11.19 6.19 -1.86
C TYR A 161 9.98 6.63 -1.03
N ILE A 162 8.87 6.92 -1.70
CA ILE A 162 7.57 7.12 -1.07
C ILE A 162 6.58 6.15 -1.70
N LEU A 163 5.88 5.38 -0.89
CA LEU A 163 4.86 4.43 -1.34
C LEU A 163 3.49 4.89 -0.86
N ILE A 164 2.54 5.04 -1.78
CA ILE A 164 1.17 5.49 -1.48
C ILE A 164 0.19 4.34 -1.69
N ASP A 165 -0.54 4.00 -0.63
CA ASP A 165 -1.67 3.07 -0.66
C ASP A 165 -3.00 3.83 -0.64
N THR A 166 -3.97 3.35 -1.40
CA THR A 166 -5.26 4.04 -1.61
C THR A 166 -6.43 3.09 -1.40
N PRO A 167 -7.66 3.59 -1.21
CA PRO A 167 -8.85 2.74 -1.26
C PRO A 167 -9.04 2.11 -2.65
N PRO A 168 -9.79 0.99 -2.75
CA PRO A 168 -10.00 0.24 -4.00
C PRO A 168 -11.00 0.89 -4.96
N THR A 169 -11.38 2.15 -4.73
CA THR A 169 -12.35 2.90 -5.51
C THR A 169 -11.67 4.04 -6.25
N LEU A 170 -12.10 4.26 -7.50
CA LEU A 170 -11.74 5.48 -8.19
C LEU A 170 -12.47 6.65 -7.53
N SER A 171 -11.70 7.48 -6.83
CA SER A 171 -12.19 8.48 -5.87
C SER A 171 -11.17 9.61 -5.72
N ASP A 172 -11.49 10.65 -4.95
CA ASP A 172 -10.57 11.75 -4.66
C ASP A 172 -9.27 11.28 -4.01
N PHE A 173 -9.31 10.20 -3.23
CA PHE A 173 -8.11 9.56 -2.67
C PHE A 173 -7.18 9.04 -3.77
N ALA A 174 -7.73 8.28 -4.72
CA ALA A 174 -6.96 7.73 -5.83
C ALA A 174 -6.42 8.84 -6.74
N ASN A 175 -7.22 9.87 -7.03
CA ASN A 175 -6.79 11.03 -7.82
C ASN A 175 -5.63 11.76 -7.15
N ASN A 176 -5.70 11.99 -5.83
CA ASN A 176 -4.63 12.64 -5.08
C ASN A 176 -3.35 11.79 -5.04
N ALA A 177 -3.46 10.48 -4.89
CA ALA A 177 -2.31 9.58 -4.92
C ALA A 177 -1.63 9.52 -6.30
N ILE A 178 -2.42 9.42 -7.37
CA ILE A 178 -1.92 9.44 -8.76
C ILE A 178 -1.32 10.81 -9.07
N TYR A 179 -1.91 11.89 -8.55
CA TYR A 179 -1.35 13.21 -8.78
C TYR A 179 0.02 13.37 -8.10
N ALA A 180 0.15 12.91 -6.86
CA ALA A 180 1.38 13.05 -6.08
C ALA A 180 2.51 12.11 -6.53
N CYS A 181 2.24 11.09 -7.35
CA CYS A 181 3.23 10.08 -7.69
C CYS A 181 4.01 10.35 -8.99
N ASP A 182 5.25 9.90 -9.03
CA ASP A 182 6.08 9.85 -10.23
C ASP A 182 5.81 8.56 -11.01
N TYR A 183 5.46 7.48 -10.31
CA TYR A 183 5.18 6.17 -10.89
C TYR A 183 3.88 5.57 -10.35
N SER A 184 3.10 4.95 -11.23
CA SER A 184 1.95 4.12 -10.86
C SER A 184 2.28 2.64 -11.07
N LEU A 185 2.32 1.87 -9.98
CA LEU A 185 2.42 0.41 -10.02
C LEU A 185 1.01 -0.20 -10.05
N ILE A 186 0.68 -0.87 -11.14
CA ILE A 186 -0.64 -1.47 -11.33
C ILE A 186 -0.62 -2.92 -10.80
N VAL A 187 -1.30 -3.22 -9.70
CA VAL A 187 -1.39 -4.60 -9.18
C VAL A 187 -2.61 -5.29 -9.77
N VAL A 188 -2.51 -6.53 -10.25
CA VAL A 188 -3.62 -7.20 -10.97
C VAL A 188 -3.78 -8.66 -10.56
N GLN A 189 -4.97 -9.04 -10.09
CA GLN A 189 -5.26 -10.42 -9.76
C GLN A 189 -5.41 -11.24 -11.05
N THR A 190 -4.91 -12.48 -11.15
CA THR A 190 -4.97 -13.27 -12.40
C THR A 190 -6.27 -14.06 -12.61
N HIS A 191 -7.41 -13.36 -12.71
CA HIS A 191 -8.73 -13.94 -13.03
C HIS A 191 -9.24 -13.52 -14.41
N VAL A 192 -10.25 -14.23 -14.93
CA VAL A 192 -10.83 -13.99 -16.26
C VAL A 192 -11.28 -12.54 -16.46
N ARG A 193 -11.89 -11.92 -15.44
CA ARG A 193 -12.37 -10.52 -15.50
C ARG A 193 -11.25 -9.49 -15.36
N SER A 194 -10.05 -9.92 -14.97
CA SER A 194 -8.98 -8.99 -14.61
C SER A 194 -8.38 -8.30 -15.81
N PHE A 195 -8.30 -8.94 -16.97
CA PHE A 195 -7.78 -8.31 -18.19
C PHE A 195 -8.59 -7.05 -18.55
N ASN A 196 -9.93 -7.15 -18.54
CA ASN A 196 -10.79 -5.99 -18.79
C ASN A 196 -10.64 -4.90 -17.72
N ALA A 197 -10.29 -5.27 -16.48
CA ALA A 197 -10.02 -4.30 -15.43
C ALA A 197 -8.70 -3.55 -15.66
N VAL A 198 -7.66 -4.25 -16.15
CA VAL A 198 -6.38 -3.61 -16.54
C VAL A 198 -6.59 -2.60 -17.67
N GLU A 199 -7.29 -2.99 -18.73
CA GLU A 199 -7.60 -2.09 -19.86
C GLU A 199 -8.35 -0.82 -19.40
N LYS A 200 -9.37 -0.98 -18.55
CA LYS A 200 -10.12 0.15 -17.98
C LYS A 200 -9.24 1.05 -17.10
N LEU A 201 -8.39 0.44 -16.27
CA LEU A 201 -7.47 1.18 -15.40
C LEU A 201 -6.45 1.98 -16.23
N ILE A 202 -5.82 1.36 -17.23
CA ILE A 202 -4.87 2.05 -18.10
C ILE A 202 -5.55 3.17 -18.89
N SER A 203 -6.73 2.94 -19.45
CA SER A 203 -7.50 3.98 -20.15
C SER A 203 -7.84 5.16 -19.23
N HIS A 204 -8.21 4.86 -17.98
CA HIS A 204 -8.49 5.88 -16.98
C HIS A 204 -7.22 6.68 -16.62
N LEU A 205 -6.10 6.00 -16.35
CA LEU A 205 -4.81 6.64 -16.07
C LEU A 205 -4.34 7.54 -17.22
N GLY A 206 -4.53 7.10 -18.47
CA GLY A 206 -4.27 7.93 -19.65
C GLY A 206 -5.13 9.18 -19.70
N THR A 207 -6.44 9.03 -19.44
CA THR A 207 -7.37 10.17 -19.37
C THR A 207 -6.99 11.15 -18.25
N PHE A 208 -6.63 10.62 -17.07
CA PHE A 208 -6.19 11.43 -15.93
C PHE A 208 -4.93 12.24 -16.28
N ARG A 209 -3.93 11.58 -16.88
CA ARG A 209 -2.68 12.22 -17.34
C ARG A 209 -2.98 13.40 -18.26
N ASP A 210 -3.86 13.20 -19.24
CA ASP A 210 -4.21 14.22 -20.24
C ASP A 210 -4.99 15.39 -19.62
N LEU A 211 -5.94 15.11 -18.71
CA LEU A 211 -6.75 16.14 -18.04
C LEU A 211 -5.93 16.99 -17.06
N HIS A 212 -5.02 16.36 -16.31
CA HIS A 212 -4.33 16.98 -15.19
C HIS A 212 -2.92 17.50 -15.53
N ARG A 213 -2.45 17.29 -16.77
CA ARG A 213 -1.07 17.57 -17.23
C ARG A 213 -0.02 17.02 -16.26
N ASN A 214 -0.33 15.87 -15.68
CA ASN A 214 0.58 15.15 -14.81
C ASN A 214 1.50 14.27 -15.68
N ASN A 215 2.75 14.06 -15.28
CA ASN A 215 3.74 13.34 -16.06
C ASN A 215 4.16 12.00 -15.42
N PHE A 216 3.34 11.42 -14.54
CA PHE A 216 3.64 10.11 -13.96
C PHE A 216 3.78 9.01 -15.02
N ALA A 217 4.70 8.06 -14.78
CA ALA A 217 4.94 6.89 -15.60
C ALA A 217 4.23 5.66 -15.03
N ILE A 218 3.94 4.66 -15.87
CA ILE A 218 3.47 3.36 -15.38
C ILE A 218 4.72 2.51 -15.12
N ALA A 219 5.05 2.27 -13.84
CA ALA A 219 6.17 1.39 -13.49
C ALA A 219 5.99 -0.02 -14.05
N GLY A 220 4.74 -0.49 -14.08
CA GLY A 220 4.37 -1.73 -14.74
C GLY A 220 3.13 -2.37 -14.13
N ILE A 221 2.85 -3.58 -14.60
CA ILE A 221 1.71 -4.40 -14.21
C ILE A 221 2.23 -5.58 -13.41
N LEU A 222 1.96 -5.61 -12.11
CA LEU A 222 2.37 -6.67 -11.18
C LEU A 222 1.24 -7.69 -10.99
N PRO A 223 1.40 -8.95 -11.45
CA PRO A 223 0.44 -10.01 -11.20
C PRO A 223 0.46 -10.44 -9.73
N VAL A 224 -0.70 -10.48 -9.10
CA VAL A 224 -0.86 -10.78 -7.67
C VAL A 224 -1.88 -11.89 -7.39
N MET A 225 -1.75 -12.50 -6.21
CA MET A 225 -2.47 -13.73 -5.81
C MET A 225 -2.34 -14.87 -6.82
N PHE A 226 -1.19 -14.97 -7.48
CA PHE A 226 -0.94 -15.94 -8.53
C PHE A 226 -0.94 -17.37 -7.98
N LYS A 227 -1.73 -18.26 -8.59
CA LYS A 227 -1.75 -19.69 -8.23
C LYS A 227 -0.78 -20.49 -9.10
N ASN A 228 0.15 -21.20 -8.47
CA ASN A 228 1.10 -22.03 -9.20
C ASN A 228 0.37 -23.13 -10.00
N LYS A 229 0.70 -23.28 -11.28
CA LYS A 229 0.05 -24.21 -12.22
C LYS A 229 -1.46 -23.96 -12.45
N GLY A 230 -1.98 -22.79 -12.10
CA GLY A 230 -3.35 -22.41 -12.45
C GLY A 230 -3.53 -22.24 -13.96
N LYS A 231 -4.48 -22.95 -14.57
CA LYS A 231 -4.75 -22.85 -16.02
C LYS A 231 -5.18 -21.43 -16.41
N ILE A 232 -6.06 -20.82 -15.61
CA ILE A 232 -6.55 -19.45 -15.81
C ILE A 232 -5.40 -18.46 -15.60
N ASP A 233 -4.63 -18.60 -14.52
CA ASP A 233 -3.49 -17.74 -14.23
C ASP A 233 -2.46 -17.73 -15.36
N THR A 234 -2.11 -18.91 -15.86
CA THR A 234 -1.18 -19.06 -16.99
C THR A 234 -1.73 -18.43 -18.27
N PHE A 235 -3.03 -18.57 -18.53
CA PHE A 235 -3.68 -17.96 -19.69
C PHE A 235 -3.65 -16.43 -19.59
N ILE A 236 -4.07 -15.86 -18.46
CA ILE A 236 -4.10 -14.40 -18.26
C ILE A 236 -2.70 -13.81 -18.35
N MET A 237 -1.69 -14.47 -17.79
CA MET A 237 -0.29 -14.03 -17.96
C MET A 237 0.12 -13.95 -19.42
N LYS A 238 -0.16 -14.97 -20.23
CA LYS A 238 0.15 -14.93 -21.67
C LYS A 238 -0.55 -13.79 -22.39
N VAL A 239 -1.77 -13.44 -21.98
CA VAL A 239 -2.50 -12.30 -22.56
C VAL A 239 -1.85 -10.99 -22.14
N LEU A 240 -1.53 -10.80 -20.86
CA LEU A 240 -0.84 -9.61 -20.36
C LEU A 240 0.51 -9.43 -21.05
N ASP A 241 1.34 -10.48 -21.11
CA ASP A 241 2.65 -10.47 -21.75
C ASP A 241 2.55 -10.12 -23.25
N ARG A 242 1.51 -10.61 -23.93
CA ARG A 242 1.29 -10.31 -25.35
C ARG A 242 0.92 -8.86 -25.60
N VAL A 243 0.10 -8.27 -24.73
CA VAL A 243 -0.46 -6.92 -24.91
C VAL A 243 0.49 -5.85 -24.38
N TYR A 244 1.02 -6.05 -23.17
CA TYR A 244 1.79 -5.03 -22.44
C TYR A 244 3.31 -5.30 -22.43
N LYS A 245 3.75 -6.49 -22.85
CA LYS A 245 5.17 -6.85 -23.05
C LYS A 245 6.04 -6.52 -21.82
N ASP A 246 7.07 -5.70 -22.01
CA ASP A 246 8.05 -5.35 -20.99
C ASP A 246 7.46 -4.56 -19.82
N ASN A 247 6.23 -4.05 -19.95
CA ASN A 247 5.50 -3.40 -18.85
C ASN A 247 4.94 -4.42 -17.84
N VAL A 248 4.87 -5.71 -18.16
CA VAL A 248 4.45 -6.74 -17.20
C VAL A 248 5.64 -7.17 -16.35
N PHE A 249 5.44 -7.25 -15.03
CA PHE A 249 6.45 -7.78 -14.13
C PHE A 249 6.69 -9.27 -14.40
N LYS A 250 7.97 -9.65 -14.48
CA LYS A 250 8.43 -11.04 -14.55
C LYS A 250 8.14 -11.75 -13.22
N ASN A 251 8.34 -11.04 -12.11
CA ASN A 251 8.02 -11.51 -10.76
C ASN A 251 6.55 -11.30 -10.41
N LYS A 252 6.05 -12.10 -9.46
CA LYS A 252 4.61 -12.19 -9.13
C LYS A 252 4.41 -12.37 -7.64
N VAL A 253 3.32 -11.81 -7.11
CA VAL A 253 2.87 -12.13 -5.76
C VAL A 253 2.06 -13.42 -5.82
N PHE A 254 2.63 -14.51 -5.30
CA PHE A 254 1.94 -15.79 -5.18
C PHE A 254 0.93 -15.77 -4.04
N GLN A 255 -0.16 -16.51 -4.20
CA GLN A 255 -1.08 -16.75 -3.08
C GLN A 255 -0.37 -17.59 -2.01
N ARG A 256 -0.13 -16.99 -0.83
CA ARG A 256 0.55 -17.62 0.31
C ARG A 256 -0.25 -17.35 1.58
N GLU A 257 -0.48 -18.38 2.39
CA GLU A 257 -1.07 -18.20 3.72
C GLU A 257 -0.26 -17.24 4.59
N ARG A 258 1.08 -17.33 4.52
CA ARG A 258 1.99 -16.45 5.28
C ARG A 258 1.75 -14.96 5.03
N VAL A 259 1.40 -14.58 3.79
CA VAL A 259 1.10 -13.18 3.44
C VAL A 259 -0.25 -12.74 4.01
N LYS A 260 -1.23 -13.64 4.11
CA LYS A 260 -2.51 -13.34 4.78
C LYS A 260 -2.33 -13.16 6.29
N TYR A 261 -1.43 -13.94 6.90
CA TYR A 261 -1.12 -13.81 8.33
C TYR A 261 -0.45 -12.48 8.69
N TRP A 262 0.05 -11.71 7.71
CA TRP A 262 0.57 -10.37 7.97
C TRP A 262 -0.50 -9.41 8.50
N ASP A 263 -1.76 -9.57 8.08
CA ASP A 263 -2.87 -8.75 8.57
C ASP A 263 -3.11 -8.96 10.07
N VAL A 264 -2.72 -10.11 10.61
CA VAL A 264 -2.83 -10.42 12.04
C VAL A 264 -1.55 -10.10 12.80
N ASN A 265 -0.41 -10.60 12.31
CA ASN A 265 0.83 -10.70 13.07
C ASN A 265 1.92 -9.74 12.59
N GLY A 266 1.63 -8.92 11.58
CA GLY A 266 2.64 -8.14 10.87
C GLY A 266 3.62 -9.01 10.07
N ILE A 267 4.54 -8.35 9.39
CA ILE A 267 5.61 -8.97 8.62
C ILE A 267 6.70 -9.46 9.59
N LYS A 268 6.96 -10.77 9.57
CA LYS A 268 8.01 -11.42 10.35
C LYS A 268 9.12 -11.94 9.44
N ASN A 269 10.29 -12.18 10.03
CA ASN A 269 11.45 -12.79 9.37
C ASN A 269 12.14 -13.78 10.33
N GLU A 270 11.35 -14.70 10.88
CA GLU A 270 11.77 -15.54 12.02
C GLU A 270 12.03 -16.98 11.59
N ASP A 271 11.28 -17.49 10.60
CA ASP A 271 11.43 -18.85 10.09
C ASP A 271 11.63 -18.92 8.56
N MET A 272 11.73 -20.15 8.05
CA MET A 272 11.94 -20.40 6.61
C MET A 272 10.71 -20.02 5.76
N HIS A 273 9.50 -20.08 6.30
CA HIS A 273 8.29 -19.69 5.59
C HIS A 273 8.18 -18.17 5.45
N ASP A 274 8.58 -17.41 6.48
CA ASP A 274 8.75 -15.96 6.39
C ASP A 274 9.76 -15.59 5.31
N LYS A 275 10.97 -16.19 5.36
CA LYS A 275 12.04 -15.92 4.40
C LYS A 275 11.59 -16.20 2.97
N ASN A 276 10.84 -17.28 2.76
CA ASN A 276 10.29 -17.61 1.44
C ASN A 276 9.24 -16.59 0.96
N ALA A 277 8.39 -16.09 1.86
CA ALA A 277 7.43 -15.04 1.52
C ALA A 277 8.14 -13.71 1.23
N LEU A 278 9.16 -13.34 2.02
CA LEU A 278 9.94 -12.13 1.84
C LEU A 278 10.80 -12.17 0.57
N ASN A 279 11.43 -13.30 0.26
CA ASN A 279 12.24 -13.44 -0.96
C ASN A 279 11.43 -13.17 -2.24
N MET A 280 10.13 -13.50 -2.24
CA MET A 280 9.23 -13.12 -3.33
C MET A 280 9.14 -11.60 -3.48
N TYR A 281 8.97 -10.87 -2.38
CA TYR A 281 8.96 -9.41 -2.39
C TYR A 281 10.34 -8.82 -2.69
N VAL A 282 11.45 -9.46 -2.28
CA VAL A 282 12.81 -9.04 -2.68
C VAL A 282 12.94 -8.98 -4.19
N ASN A 283 12.55 -10.06 -4.89
CA ASN A 283 12.63 -10.10 -6.35
C ASN A 283 11.70 -9.07 -7.02
N ILE A 284 10.50 -8.85 -6.47
CA ILE A 284 9.56 -7.83 -6.96
C ILE A 284 10.14 -6.43 -6.77
N THR A 285 10.72 -6.14 -5.61
CA THR A 285 11.33 -4.86 -5.30
C THR A 285 12.56 -4.60 -6.18
N ASP A 286 13.38 -5.62 -6.44
CA ASP A 286 14.52 -5.48 -7.35
C ASP A 286 14.08 -5.12 -8.77
N GLU A 287 13.07 -5.82 -9.30
CA GLU A 287 12.49 -5.47 -10.60
C GLU A 287 11.81 -4.09 -10.60
N LEU A 288 11.17 -3.68 -9.50
CA LEU A 288 10.59 -2.35 -9.38
C LEU A 288 11.67 -1.27 -9.42
N ILE A 289 12.77 -1.44 -8.68
CA ILE A 289 13.91 -0.52 -8.68
C ILE A 289 14.47 -0.38 -10.09
N GLU A 290 14.72 -1.50 -10.80
CA GLU A 290 15.19 -1.48 -12.19
C GLU A 290 14.26 -0.67 -13.10
N LYS A 291 12.94 -0.80 -12.92
CA LYS A 291 11.92 -0.12 -13.72
C LYS A 291 11.80 1.38 -13.44
N VAL A 292 12.01 1.83 -12.19
CA VAL A 292 11.83 3.25 -11.82
C VAL A 292 13.13 4.05 -11.78
N GLU A 293 14.29 3.38 -11.66
CA GLU A 293 15.60 4.02 -11.78
C GLU A 293 16.14 3.97 -13.21
N GLY A 294 15.68 3.03 -14.05
CA GLY A 294 16.06 2.95 -15.47
C GLY A 294 15.40 3.98 -16.40
N ASP A 295 14.42 4.73 -15.89
CA ASP A 295 13.71 5.80 -16.60
C ASP A 295 14.36 7.20 -16.39
N ASP A 296 15.47 7.29 -15.65
CA ASP A 296 16.25 8.53 -15.41
C ASP A 296 17.25 8.88 -16.53
#